data_AF-A0A7J5EAM9-F1
#
_entry.id   AF-A0A7J5EAM9-F1
#
_cell.length_a   1.000
_cell.length_b   1.000
_cell.length_c   1.000
_cell.angle_alpha   90.00
_cell.angle_beta   90.00
_cell.angle_gamma   90.00
#
_symmetry.space_group_name_H-M   'P 1'
#
loop_
_entity.id
_entity.type
_entity.pdbx_description
1 polymer ?
#
loop_
_entity_poly.entity_id
_entity_poly.type
_entity_poly.pdbx_seq_one_letter_code
_entity_poly.pdbx_strand_id
1 'polypeptide(L)'
;MYKIKLNSFEGPLDLLLFFIRRDELDIYDIPISYITSEFLKYLEFIEQLDLETAGDFILMASTLMQIKARMLLPRKIDEKGEEIDPRADLVKALLEFKRYKEMSEELSYYESNQRKINYRGYFDADYKESLPEYSTLLKNITIYDLIKAFKLAMMEKPAEPIHNIKKLNVTIDEQIDYIMNRLNIEKRISFVSLLKEMREKIRIVVTFIALLELVKMGRIGLRESEEFNQFELYGLENNGENIQFNN
;
A
#
# COMPACT_ATOMS: atom_id res chain seq x y z
N MET A 1 -26.03 13.86 -1.08
CA MET A 1 -25.18 13.43 0.05
C MET A 1 -23.73 13.63 -0.40
N TYR A 2 -23.11 14.74 -0.01
CA TYR A 2 -21.75 15.06 -0.47
C TYR A 2 -20.76 14.11 0.21
N LYS A 3 -20.12 13.26 -0.58
CA LYS A 3 -18.96 12.47 -0.15
C LYS A 3 -17.84 13.45 0.20
N ILE A 4 -17.59 13.64 1.49
CA ILE A 4 -16.39 14.30 1.98
C ILE A 4 -15.24 13.39 1.56
N LYS A 5 -14.51 13.76 0.51
CA LYS A 5 -13.20 13.18 0.24
C LYS A 5 -12.32 13.63 1.40
N LEU A 6 -11.81 12.68 2.19
CA LEU A 6 -10.70 12.95 3.09
C LEU A 6 -9.55 13.45 2.21
N ASN A 7 -9.23 14.72 2.33
CA ASN A 7 -7.98 15.23 1.78
C ASN A 7 -6.86 14.63 2.64
N SER A 8 -5.94 13.92 2.03
CA SER A 8 -4.70 13.52 2.70
C SER A 8 -3.90 14.80 2.92
N PHE A 9 -3.95 15.34 4.14
CA PHE A 9 -3.15 16.51 4.50
C PHE A 9 -1.70 16.08 4.74
N GLU A 10 -0.75 16.94 4.37
CA GLU A 10 0.68 16.68 4.55
C GLU A 10 1.18 16.96 5.99
N GLY A 11 0.28 17.34 6.89
CA GLY A 11 0.57 17.55 8.31
C GLY A 11 -0.44 18.47 9.01
N PRO A 12 -0.24 18.75 10.32
CA PRO A 12 -1.17 19.55 11.11
C PRO A 12 -1.21 21.03 10.71
N LEU A 13 -0.09 21.62 10.27
CA LEU A 13 -0.06 23.01 9.78
C LEU A 13 -0.86 23.17 8.49
N ASP A 14 -0.84 22.15 7.62
CA ASP A 14 -1.60 22.16 6.38
C ASP A 14 -3.11 22.13 6.64
N LEU A 15 -3.52 21.29 7.59
CA LEU A 15 -4.91 21.24 8.05
C LEU A 15 -5.36 22.59 8.65
N LEU A 16 -4.49 23.25 9.44
CA LEU A 16 -4.79 24.56 10.00
C LEU A 16 -4.94 25.63 8.92
N LEU A 17 -4.05 25.66 7.93
CA LEU A 17 -4.18 26.56 6.78
C LEU A 17 -5.46 26.29 5.99
N PHE A 18 -5.87 25.02 5.87
CA PHE A 18 -7.12 24.67 5.24
C PHE A 18 -8.32 25.25 6.00
N PHE A 19 -8.38 25.16 7.33
CA PHE A 19 -9.45 25.78 8.11
C PHE A 19 -9.47 27.30 7.97
N ILE A 20 -8.31 27.95 8.03
CA ILE A 20 -8.18 29.40 7.86
C ILE A 20 -8.69 29.82 6.48
N ARG A 21 -8.35 29.08 5.42
CA ARG A 21 -8.84 29.35 4.05
C ARG A 21 -10.33 29.06 3.88
N ARG A 22 -10.82 27.93 4.40
CA ARG A 22 -12.22 27.49 4.28
C ARG A 22 -13.17 28.48 4.94
N ASP A 23 -12.77 29.00 6.10
CA ASP A 23 -13.61 29.85 6.95
C ASP A 23 -13.27 31.35 6.81
N GLU A 24 -12.47 31.71 5.80
CA GLU A 24 -12.06 33.10 5.47
C GLU A 24 -11.50 33.88 6.68
N LEU A 25 -10.72 33.20 7.51
CA LEU A 25 -10.14 33.78 8.72
C LEU A 25 -8.86 34.57 8.39
N ASP A 26 -8.62 35.64 9.16
CA ASP A 26 -7.33 36.32 9.12
C ASP A 26 -6.25 35.46 9.80
N ILE A 27 -5.14 35.23 9.10
CA ILE A 27 -4.00 34.48 9.62
C ILE A 27 -3.27 35.25 10.74
N TYR A 28 -3.41 36.57 10.81
CA TYR A 28 -2.82 37.39 11.87
C TYR A 28 -3.70 37.44 13.13
N ASP A 29 -5.02 37.25 13.01
CA ASP A 29 -5.94 37.24 14.14
C ASP A 29 -6.82 35.97 14.16
N ILE A 30 -6.17 34.85 14.42
CA ILE A 30 -6.81 33.55 14.39
C ILE A 30 -7.70 33.36 15.64
N PRO A 31 -9.00 33.04 15.50
CA PRO A 31 -9.88 32.69 16.62
C PRO A 31 -9.52 31.30 17.17
N ILE A 32 -8.55 31.24 18.10
CA ILE A 32 -8.00 29.99 18.64
C ILE A 32 -9.07 29.08 19.22
N SER A 33 -10.08 29.61 19.91
CA SER A 33 -11.15 28.77 20.47
C SER A 33 -11.89 27.98 19.40
N TYR A 34 -12.19 28.62 18.27
CA TYR A 34 -12.89 28.01 17.14
C TYR A 34 -11.99 27.00 16.41
N ILE A 35 -10.78 27.41 16.02
CA ILE A 35 -9.81 26.55 15.33
C ILE A 35 -9.47 25.31 16.16
N THR A 36 -9.27 25.46 17.47
CA THR A 36 -8.98 24.31 18.35
C THR A 36 -10.15 23.32 18.33
N SER A 37 -11.39 23.80 18.35
CA SER A 37 -12.56 22.91 18.32
C SER A 37 -12.71 22.16 16.99
N GLU A 38 -12.43 22.82 15.87
CA GLU A 38 -12.45 22.19 14.54
C GLU A 38 -11.31 21.18 14.39
N PHE A 39 -10.12 21.51 14.89
CA PHE A 39 -8.96 20.62 14.88
C PHE A 39 -9.22 19.35 15.68
N LEU A 40 -9.80 19.45 16.88
CA LEU A 40 -10.11 18.29 17.72
C LEU A 40 -11.18 17.40 17.09
N LYS A 41 -12.22 17.97 16.48
CA LYS A 41 -13.20 17.19 15.72
C LYS A 41 -12.52 16.39 14.61
N TYR A 42 -11.60 17.00 13.88
CA TYR A 42 -10.87 16.31 12.82
C TYR A 42 -9.93 15.22 13.35
N LEU A 43 -9.28 15.47 14.50
CA LEU A 43 -8.43 14.48 15.17
C LEU A 43 -9.21 13.22 15.57
N GLU A 44 -10.42 13.37 16.12
CA GLU A 44 -11.30 12.23 16.45
C GLU A 44 -11.61 11.35 15.23
N PHE A 45 -11.71 11.94 14.03
CA PHE A 45 -11.91 11.17 12.79
C PHE A 45 -10.63 10.44 12.34
N ILE A 46 -9.45 11.03 12.55
CA ILE A 46 -8.16 10.40 12.19
C ILE A 46 -7.81 9.27 13.13
N GLU A 47 -7.98 9.44 14.45
CA GLU A 47 -7.65 8.41 15.44
C GLU A 47 -8.42 7.10 15.21
N GLN A 48 -9.62 7.17 14.63
CA GLN A 48 -10.40 5.99 14.25
C GLN A 48 -9.83 5.22 13.04
N LEU A 49 -8.98 5.86 12.24
CA LEU A 49 -8.49 5.35 10.96
C LEU A 49 -7.02 4.91 11.02
N ASP A 50 -6.17 5.62 11.76
CA ASP A 50 -4.74 5.31 11.85
C ASP A 50 -4.07 5.96 13.08
N LEU A 51 -3.53 5.14 13.98
CA LEU A 51 -2.90 5.59 15.23
C LEU A 51 -1.41 5.95 15.04
N GLU A 52 -0.72 5.38 14.04
CA GLU A 52 0.73 5.58 13.87
C GLU A 52 1.06 6.99 13.34
N THR A 53 0.18 7.56 12.50
CA THR A 53 0.35 8.88 11.88
C THR A 53 -0.13 10.04 12.80
N ALA A 54 -0.69 9.74 13.97
CA ALA A 54 -1.36 10.74 14.82
C ALA A 54 -0.41 11.61 15.68
N GLY A 55 0.88 11.26 15.81
CA GLY A 55 1.82 11.90 16.75
C GLY A 55 1.93 13.43 16.60
N ASP A 56 2.16 13.90 15.37
CA ASP A 56 2.28 15.34 15.08
C ASP A 56 0.95 16.09 15.28
N PHE A 57 -0.17 15.43 15.01
CA PHE A 57 -1.49 16.00 15.22
C PHE A 57 -1.83 16.12 16.72
N ILE A 58 -1.47 15.12 17.53
CA ILE A 58 -1.63 15.18 19.00
C ILE A 58 -0.76 16.30 19.58
N LEU A 59 0.49 16.44 19.12
CA LEU A 59 1.36 17.55 19.51
C LEU A 59 0.71 18.89 19.18
N MET A 60 0.18 19.06 17.96
CA MET A 60 -0.50 20.29 17.58
C MET A 60 -1.76 20.55 18.40
N ALA A 61 -2.58 19.53 18.65
CA ALA A 61 -3.77 19.64 19.49
C ALA A 61 -3.42 20.13 20.91
N SER A 62 -2.37 19.56 21.52
CA SER A 62 -1.88 19.99 22.83
C SER A 62 -1.40 21.44 22.82
N THR A 63 -0.73 21.85 21.73
CA THR A 63 -0.24 23.22 21.54
C THR A 63 -1.40 24.21 21.42
N LEU A 64 -2.41 23.89 20.62
CA LEU A 64 -3.63 24.71 20.47
C LEU A 64 -4.39 24.84 21.80
N MET A 65 -4.54 23.75 22.55
CA MET A 65 -5.13 23.79 23.89
C MET A 65 -4.32 24.67 24.85
N GLN A 66 -2.99 24.57 24.82
CA GLN A 66 -2.12 25.41 25.64
C GLN A 66 -2.26 26.89 25.30
N ILE A 67 -2.29 27.24 24.01
CA ILE A 67 -2.51 28.61 23.54
C ILE A 67 -3.88 29.10 24.00
N LYS A 68 -4.93 28.30 23.81
CA LYS A 68 -6.30 28.62 24.26
C LYS A 68 -6.35 28.91 25.75
N ALA A 69 -5.72 28.07 26.57
CA ALA A 69 -5.67 28.25 28.02
C ALA A 69 -4.91 29.54 28.41
N ARG A 70 -3.75 29.81 27.77
CA ARG A 70 -2.99 31.06 28.02
C ARG A 70 -3.76 32.32 27.63
N MET A 71 -4.55 32.27 26.54
CA MET A 71 -5.38 33.40 26.12
C MET A 71 -6.52 33.73 27.09
N LEU A 72 -6.97 32.75 27.88
CA LEU A 72 -8.00 32.94 28.91
C LEU A 72 -7.41 33.48 30.23
N LEU A 73 -6.10 33.44 30.39
CA LEU A 73 -5.40 33.93 31.57
C LEU A 73 -4.92 35.39 31.36
N PRO A 74 -4.66 36.15 32.44
CA PRO A 74 -4.07 37.48 32.33
C PRO A 74 -2.78 37.46 31.51
N ARG A 75 -2.64 38.44 30.60
CA ARG A 75 -1.53 38.49 29.64
C ARG A 75 -0.20 38.74 30.37
N LYS A 76 0.84 38.02 29.94
CA LYS A 76 2.20 38.25 30.41
C LYS A 76 2.79 39.42 29.65
N ILE A 77 3.41 40.32 30.40
CA ILE A 77 4.10 41.50 29.89
C ILE A 77 5.56 41.12 29.73
N ASP A 78 6.14 41.43 28.58
CA ASP A 78 7.56 41.17 28.30
C ASP A 78 8.47 42.19 29.00
N GLU A 79 9.79 41.97 28.99
CA GLU A 79 10.78 42.88 29.61
C GLU A 79 10.70 44.33 29.08
N LYS A 80 10.08 44.52 27.92
CA LYS A 80 9.87 45.81 27.24
C LYS A 80 8.52 46.46 27.52
N GLY A 81 7.65 45.84 28.33
CA GLY A 81 6.32 46.36 28.62
C GLY A 81 5.25 46.00 27.58
N GLU A 82 5.60 45.21 26.55
CA GLU A 82 4.67 44.78 25.50
C GLU A 82 3.95 43.48 25.90
N GLU A 83 2.68 43.34 25.53
CA GLU A 83 1.93 42.12 25.74
C GLU A 83 2.38 41.03 24.76
N ILE A 84 2.79 39.87 25.29
CA ILE A 84 3.20 38.74 24.46
C ILE A 84 1.93 38.03 23.97
N ASP A 85 1.63 38.10 22.67
CA ASP A 85 0.54 37.30 22.08
C ASP A 85 0.93 35.81 22.14
N PRO A 86 0.21 34.95 22.89
CA PRO A 86 0.49 33.52 22.97
C PRO A 86 0.41 32.78 21.63
N ARG A 87 -0.17 33.40 20.60
CA ARG A 87 -0.36 32.85 19.25
C ARG A 87 0.81 33.15 18.31
N ALA A 88 1.71 34.06 18.67
CA ALA A 88 2.72 34.59 17.76
C ALA A 88 3.57 33.52 17.07
N ASP A 89 4.00 32.51 17.83
CA ASP A 89 4.80 31.40 17.31
C ASP A 89 4.02 30.56 16.28
N LEU A 90 2.74 30.30 16.54
CA LEU A 90 1.87 29.56 15.63
C LEU A 90 1.64 30.34 14.33
N VAL A 91 1.35 31.64 14.43
CA VAL A 91 1.17 32.50 13.26
C VAL A 91 2.42 32.52 12.39
N LYS A 92 3.60 32.66 13.01
CA LYS A 92 4.88 32.62 12.30
C LYS A 92 5.08 31.29 11.57
N ALA A 93 4.83 30.17 12.23
CA ALA A 93 4.95 28.84 11.62
C ALA A 93 3.97 28.65 10.44
N LEU A 94 2.73 29.13 10.58
CA LEU A 94 1.73 29.06 9.51
C LEU A 94 2.11 29.92 8.30
N LEU A 95 2.64 31.13 8.51
CA LEU A 95 3.11 31.99 7.44
C LEU A 95 4.31 31.38 6.70
N GLU A 96 5.26 30.81 7.45
CA GLU A 96 6.41 30.14 6.87
C GLU A 96 6.01 28.92 6.05
N PHE A 97 5.14 28.06 6.61
CA PHE A 97 4.64 26.89 5.91
C PHE A 97 3.82 27.28 4.67
N LYS A 98 2.97 28.31 4.76
CA LYS A 98 2.24 28.86 3.60
C LYS A 98 3.18 29.26 2.47
N ARG A 99 4.25 29.99 2.79
CA ARG A 99 5.26 30.42 1.80
C ARG A 99 5.90 29.22 1.11
N TYR A 100 6.30 28.19 1.85
CA TYR A 100 6.89 26.98 1.27
C TYR A 100 5.89 26.18 0.44
N LYS A 101 4.63 26.10 0.88
CA LYS A 101 3.57 25.44 0.13
C LYS A 101 3.34 26.10 -1.23
N GLU A 102 3.23 27.43 -1.26
CA GLU A 102 3.07 28.21 -2.49
C GLU A 102 4.27 28.05 -3.43
N MET A 103 5.50 28.09 -2.89
CA MET A 103 6.71 27.84 -3.70
C MET A 103 6.77 26.41 -4.25
N SER A 104 6.33 25.42 -3.47
CA SER A 104 6.28 24.02 -3.89
C SER A 104 5.29 23.82 -5.05
N GLU A 105 4.13 24.49 -5.00
CA GLU A 105 3.16 24.50 -6.10
C GLU A 105 3.76 25.12 -7.37
N GLU A 106 4.50 26.23 -7.24
CA GLU A 106 5.19 26.87 -8.37
C GLU A 106 6.30 25.96 -8.96
N LEU A 107 7.10 25.33 -8.11
CA LEU A 107 8.11 24.35 -8.51
C LEU A 107 7.50 23.15 -9.23
N SER A 108 6.37 22.64 -8.75
CA SER A 108 5.63 21.56 -9.41
C SER A 108 5.14 21.95 -10.81
N TYR A 109 4.73 23.21 -10.98
CA TYR A 109 4.40 23.76 -12.29
C TYR A 109 5.61 23.82 -13.23
N TYR A 110 6.77 24.29 -12.76
CA TYR A 110 8.01 24.30 -13.55
C TYR A 110 8.47 22.88 -13.91
N GLU A 111 8.45 21.96 -12.96
CA GLU A 111 8.78 20.55 -13.16
C GLU A 111 7.89 19.92 -14.23
N SER A 112 6.58 20.19 -14.18
CA SER A 112 5.62 19.68 -15.16
C SER A 112 5.84 20.24 -16.57
N ASN A 113 6.36 21.45 -16.69
CA ASN A 113 6.77 22.01 -17.98
C ASN A 113 8.11 21.43 -18.46
N GLN A 114 9.09 21.26 -17.57
CA GLN A 114 10.37 20.65 -17.90
C GLN A 114 10.20 19.20 -18.39
N ARG A 115 9.29 18.42 -17.78
CA ARG A 115 8.95 17.06 -18.22
C ARG A 115 8.45 16.97 -19.67
N LYS A 116 7.98 18.07 -20.27
CA LYS A 116 7.56 18.11 -21.69
C LYS A 116 8.74 18.28 -22.63
N ILE A 117 9.91 18.66 -22.13
CA ILE A 117 11.12 18.90 -22.91
C ILE A 117 11.98 17.64 -22.87
N ASN A 118 12.14 16.99 -24.03
CA ASN A 118 13.07 15.89 -24.21
C ASN A 118 14.27 16.38 -25.01
N TYR A 119 15.45 16.34 -24.41
CA TYR A 119 16.69 16.58 -25.15
C TYR A 119 17.09 15.33 -25.93
N ARG A 120 17.56 15.50 -27.16
CA ARG A 120 18.20 14.41 -27.90
C ARG A 120 19.52 14.10 -27.19
N GLY A 121 19.66 12.88 -26.66
CA GLY A 121 20.94 12.42 -26.13
C GLY A 121 22.01 12.34 -27.22
N TYR A 122 23.27 12.48 -26.82
CA TYR A 122 24.52 12.47 -27.62
C TYR A 122 24.96 13.80 -28.27
N PHE A 123 25.60 14.66 -27.47
CA PHE A 123 26.58 15.64 -27.99
C PHE A 123 28.04 15.14 -27.86
N ASP A 124 28.30 14.11 -27.05
CA ASP A 124 29.64 13.53 -26.82
C ASP A 124 30.00 12.34 -27.75
N ALA A 125 29.19 12.05 -28.78
CA ALA A 125 29.52 11.02 -29.78
C ALA A 125 30.48 11.50 -30.88
N ASP A 126 30.96 12.74 -30.84
CA ASP A 126 32.14 13.11 -31.62
C ASP A 126 33.37 12.46 -30.96
N TYR A 127 33.80 11.34 -31.57
CA TYR A 127 34.99 10.59 -31.18
C TYR A 127 36.20 11.52 -31.02
N LYS A 128 36.60 11.77 -29.77
CA LYS A 128 37.98 12.15 -29.46
C LYS A 128 38.70 10.88 -29.00
N GLU A 129 39.40 10.25 -29.94
CA GLU A 129 40.39 9.23 -29.61
C GLU A 129 41.52 9.87 -28.78
N SER A 130 41.40 9.76 -27.46
CA SER A 130 42.56 9.80 -26.58
C SER A 130 42.26 8.92 -25.36
N LEU A 131 43.12 7.93 -25.12
CA LEU A 131 43.10 7.12 -23.90
C LEU A 131 43.27 8.03 -22.67
N PRO A 132 42.32 8.08 -21.72
CA PRO A 132 42.39 9.02 -20.60
C PRO A 132 43.35 8.53 -19.50
N GLU A 133 44.25 9.43 -19.07
CA GLU A 133 44.96 9.33 -17.78
C GLU A 133 43.95 9.22 -16.62
N TYR A 134 44.34 8.62 -15.49
CA TYR A 134 43.46 8.42 -14.33
C TYR A 134 42.83 9.74 -13.79
N SER A 135 43.51 10.87 -14.01
CA SER A 135 43.05 12.23 -13.71
C SER A 135 41.92 12.71 -14.62
N THR A 136 41.79 12.17 -15.83
CA THR A 136 40.69 12.46 -16.77
C THR A 136 39.44 11.60 -16.56
N LEU A 137 39.54 10.46 -15.86
CA LEU A 137 38.39 9.58 -15.55
C LEU A 137 37.40 10.19 -14.54
N LEU A 138 37.85 11.12 -13.70
CA LEU A 138 37.04 11.78 -12.67
C LEU A 138 36.76 13.26 -12.98
N LYS A 139 37.05 13.70 -14.21
CA LYS A 139 36.89 15.10 -14.57
C LYS A 139 35.40 15.45 -14.57
N ASN A 140 35.02 16.37 -13.68
CA ASN A 140 33.67 16.92 -13.52
C ASN A 140 32.66 16.03 -12.76
N ILE A 141 33.08 14.97 -12.09
CA ILE A 141 32.21 14.22 -11.18
C ILE A 141 32.61 14.53 -9.74
N THR A 142 31.67 15.10 -8.99
CA THR A 142 31.85 15.30 -7.56
C THR A 142 31.37 14.08 -6.78
N ILE A 143 31.80 13.95 -5.52
CA ILE A 143 31.28 12.92 -4.60
C ILE A 143 29.75 13.03 -4.46
N TYR A 144 29.20 14.25 -4.60
CA TYR A 144 27.78 14.52 -4.50
C TYR A 144 27.00 13.91 -5.68
N ASP A 145 27.57 13.97 -6.89
CA ASP A 145 26.98 13.36 -8.08
C ASP A 145 26.91 11.83 -7.95
N LEU A 146 27.95 11.22 -7.37
CA LEU A 146 27.98 9.79 -7.07
C LEU A 146 26.93 9.40 -6.03
N ILE A 147 26.77 10.19 -4.97
CA ILE A 147 25.75 9.97 -3.93
C ILE A 147 24.34 10.10 -4.54
N LYS A 148 24.13 11.08 -5.42
CA LYS A 148 22.84 11.29 -6.10
C LYS A 148 22.50 10.12 -7.04
N ALA A 149 23.47 9.67 -7.83
CA ALA A 149 23.32 8.51 -8.70
C ALA A 149 23.03 7.22 -7.91
N PHE A 150 23.74 7.02 -6.79
CA PHE A 150 23.51 5.88 -5.90
C PHE A 150 22.12 5.90 -5.27
N LYS A 151 21.66 7.08 -4.82
CA LYS A 151 20.31 7.25 -4.27
C LYS A 151 19.22 6.94 -5.31
N LEU A 152 19.39 7.42 -6.54
CA LEU A 152 18.50 7.09 -7.67
C LEU A 152 18.43 5.57 -7.90
N ALA A 153 19.58 4.91 -7.99
CA ALA A 153 19.64 3.45 -8.18
C ALA A 153 18.99 2.67 -7.03
N MET A 154 19.09 3.16 -5.79
CA MET A 154 18.41 2.55 -4.64
C MET A 154 16.90 2.78 -4.65
N MET A 155 16.44 3.94 -5.11
CA MET A 155 15.01 4.27 -5.22
C MET A 155 14.32 3.49 -6.36
N GLU A 156 15.05 3.22 -7.44
CA GLU A 156 14.59 2.38 -8.55
C GLU A 156 14.73 0.89 -8.30
N LYS A 157 15.35 0.48 -7.18
CA LYS A 157 15.40 -0.94 -6.80
C LYS A 157 13.96 -1.42 -6.59
N PRO A 158 13.44 -2.35 -7.42
CA PRO A 158 12.13 -2.91 -7.17
C PRO A 158 12.14 -3.52 -5.78
N ALA A 159 11.08 -3.24 -5.00
CA ALA A 159 10.90 -3.87 -3.69
C ALA A 159 11.17 -5.36 -3.87
N GLU A 160 12.12 -5.90 -3.08
CA GLU A 160 12.38 -7.34 -3.09
C GLU A 160 11.02 -7.99 -2.90
N PRO A 161 10.54 -8.82 -3.86
CA PRO A 161 9.27 -9.47 -3.68
C PRO A 161 9.46 -10.30 -2.43
N ILE A 162 8.87 -9.85 -1.33
CA ILE A 162 8.71 -10.66 -0.13
C ILE A 162 7.80 -11.77 -0.60
N HIS A 163 8.41 -12.84 -1.10
CA HIS A 163 7.70 -14.05 -1.43
C HIS A 163 7.30 -14.61 -0.07
N ASN A 164 6.17 -14.13 0.43
CA ASN A 164 5.45 -14.78 1.51
C ASN A 164 5.06 -16.15 0.96
N ILE A 165 5.96 -17.12 1.13
CA ILE A 165 5.65 -18.53 1.01
C ILE A 165 4.67 -18.81 2.13
N LYS A 166 3.38 -18.55 1.88
CA LYS A 166 2.33 -19.27 2.57
C LYS A 166 2.56 -20.72 2.19
N LYS A 167 3.18 -21.50 3.08
CA LYS A 167 3.30 -22.95 2.90
C LYS A 167 1.87 -23.47 2.68
N LEU A 168 1.62 -23.91 1.45
CA LEU A 168 0.36 -24.53 1.09
C LEU A 168 0.43 -25.94 1.69
N ASN A 169 -0.27 -26.16 2.80
CA ASN A 169 -0.23 -27.42 3.56
C ASN A 169 -1.11 -28.51 2.91
N VAL A 170 -1.07 -28.66 1.59
CA VAL A 170 -1.84 -29.70 0.89
C VAL A 170 -0.90 -30.39 -0.10
N THR A 171 -0.59 -31.65 0.18
CA THR A 171 0.21 -32.49 -0.72
C THR A 171 -0.68 -33.34 -1.62
N ILE A 172 -0.13 -33.81 -2.74
CA ILE A 172 -0.84 -34.72 -3.66
C ILE A 172 -1.12 -36.05 -2.96
N ASP A 173 -0.14 -36.58 -2.22
CA ASP A 173 -0.27 -37.85 -1.50
C ASP A 173 -1.41 -37.83 -0.48
N GLU A 174 -1.55 -36.74 0.29
CA GLU A 174 -2.68 -36.56 1.21
C GLU A 174 -4.04 -36.56 0.49
N GLN A 175 -4.12 -35.98 -0.71
CA GLN A 175 -5.37 -35.97 -1.48
C GLN A 175 -5.66 -37.33 -2.13
N ILE A 176 -4.62 -38.09 -2.53
CA ILE A 176 -4.76 -39.46 -3.00
C ILE A 176 -5.37 -40.34 -1.89
N ASP A 177 -4.83 -40.26 -0.68
CA ASP A 177 -5.35 -41.01 0.48
C ASP A 177 -6.78 -40.58 0.83
N TYR A 178 -7.09 -39.29 0.76
CA TYR A 178 -8.45 -38.78 0.96
C TYR A 178 -9.45 -39.39 -0.04
N ILE A 179 -9.12 -39.40 -1.33
CA ILE A 179 -9.98 -39.96 -2.39
C ILE A 179 -10.19 -41.47 -2.18
N MET A 180 -9.12 -42.22 -1.91
CA MET A 180 -9.19 -43.66 -1.71
C MET A 180 -9.99 -44.03 -0.45
N ASN A 181 -9.81 -43.30 0.66
CA ASN A 181 -10.59 -43.52 1.89
C ASN A 181 -12.08 -43.26 1.67
N ARG A 182 -12.43 -42.22 0.92
CA ARG A 182 -13.82 -41.94 0.57
C ARG A 182 -14.40 -43.06 -0.31
N LEU A 183 -13.67 -43.51 -1.34
CA LEU A 183 -14.10 -44.60 -2.23
C LEU A 183 -14.23 -45.96 -1.54
N ASN A 184 -13.46 -46.21 -0.47
CA ASN A 184 -13.60 -47.41 0.35
C ASN A 184 -14.93 -47.43 1.14
N ILE A 185 -15.47 -46.26 1.50
CA ILE A 185 -16.74 -46.14 2.22
C ILE A 185 -17.91 -46.11 1.24
N GLU A 186 -17.79 -45.29 0.20
CA GLU A 186 -18.79 -45.09 -0.84
C GLU A 186 -18.25 -45.69 -2.15
N LYS A 187 -18.78 -46.84 -2.59
CA LYS A 187 -18.31 -47.54 -3.82
C LYS A 187 -18.35 -46.67 -5.08
N ARG A 188 -19.16 -45.60 -5.07
CA ARG A 188 -19.27 -44.61 -6.14
C ARG A 188 -19.49 -43.23 -5.52
N ILE A 189 -18.78 -42.23 -6.04
CA ILE A 189 -18.83 -40.86 -5.51
C ILE A 189 -18.89 -39.88 -6.69
N SER A 190 -19.81 -38.91 -6.65
CA SER A 190 -19.80 -37.79 -7.59
C SER A 190 -18.64 -36.84 -7.30
N PHE A 191 -17.94 -36.38 -8.34
CA PHE A 191 -16.86 -35.40 -8.23
C PHE A 191 -17.28 -34.12 -7.50
N VAL A 192 -18.51 -33.66 -7.74
CA VAL A 192 -19.06 -32.46 -7.07
C VAL A 192 -19.22 -32.70 -5.58
N SER A 193 -19.65 -33.91 -5.18
CA SER A 193 -19.78 -34.29 -3.77
C SER A 193 -18.43 -34.41 -3.09
N LEU A 194 -17.41 -34.92 -3.78
CA LEU A 194 -16.03 -35.00 -3.29
C LEU A 194 -15.44 -33.62 -2.98
N LEU A 195 -15.79 -32.60 -3.76
CA LEU A 195 -15.28 -31.24 -3.59
C LEU A 195 -16.12 -30.37 -2.62
N LYS A 196 -17.34 -30.78 -2.28
CA LYS A 196 -18.31 -29.96 -1.53
C LYS A 196 -17.80 -29.51 -0.16
N GLU A 197 -16.92 -30.28 0.48
CA GLU A 197 -16.36 -29.98 1.79
C GLU A 197 -15.10 -29.09 1.73
N MET A 198 -14.59 -28.79 0.53
CA MET A 198 -13.35 -28.05 0.33
C MET A 198 -13.60 -26.54 0.21
N ARG A 199 -13.05 -25.75 1.15
CA ARG A 199 -13.20 -24.28 1.16
C ARG A 199 -12.12 -23.53 0.38
N GLU A 200 -10.95 -24.16 0.19
CA GLU A 200 -9.78 -23.52 -0.42
C GLU A 200 -9.61 -23.93 -1.89
N LYS A 201 -9.46 -22.94 -2.80
CA LYS A 201 -9.28 -23.19 -4.24
C LYS A 201 -8.08 -24.09 -4.54
N ILE A 202 -6.98 -23.91 -3.81
CA ILE A 202 -5.77 -24.72 -4.00
C ILE A 202 -6.01 -26.20 -3.68
N ARG A 203 -6.78 -26.49 -2.63
CA ARG A 203 -7.14 -27.86 -2.25
C ARG A 203 -7.96 -28.54 -3.34
N ILE A 204 -8.88 -27.81 -3.97
CA ILE A 204 -9.66 -28.30 -5.13
C ILE A 204 -8.73 -28.67 -6.29
N VAL A 205 -7.78 -27.79 -6.62
CA VAL A 205 -6.81 -28.02 -7.72
C VAL A 205 -5.93 -29.24 -7.44
N VAL A 206 -5.37 -29.36 -6.23
CA VAL A 206 -4.51 -30.50 -5.85
C VAL A 206 -5.30 -31.80 -5.82
N THR A 207 -6.57 -31.78 -5.39
CA THR A 207 -7.47 -32.94 -5.41
C THR A 207 -7.76 -33.39 -6.84
N PHE A 208 -7.98 -32.45 -7.76
CA PHE A 208 -8.19 -32.78 -9.17
C PHE A 208 -6.94 -33.41 -9.79
N ILE A 209 -5.75 -32.89 -9.46
CA ILE A 209 -4.48 -33.49 -9.90
C ILE A 209 -4.31 -34.90 -9.31
N ALA A 210 -4.59 -35.09 -8.02
CA ALA A 210 -4.55 -36.40 -7.36
C ALA A 210 -5.52 -37.41 -8.01
N LEU A 211 -6.70 -36.96 -8.40
CA LEU A 211 -7.68 -37.76 -9.15
C LEU A 211 -7.13 -38.20 -10.51
N LEU A 212 -6.54 -37.28 -11.28
CA LEU A 212 -5.93 -37.61 -12.57
C LEU A 212 -4.76 -38.57 -12.42
N GLU A 213 -3.96 -38.43 -11.36
CA GLU A 213 -2.86 -39.35 -11.06
C GLU A 213 -3.38 -40.75 -10.70
N LEU A 214 -4.47 -40.86 -9.92
CA LEU A 214 -5.12 -42.13 -9.60
C LEU A 214 -5.70 -42.83 -10.84
N VAL A 215 -6.28 -42.06 -11.78
CA VAL A 215 -6.76 -42.58 -13.07
C VAL A 215 -5.58 -43.08 -13.91
N LYS A 216 -4.50 -42.30 -13.98
CA LYS A 216 -3.27 -42.67 -14.69
C LYS A 216 -2.61 -43.92 -14.10
N MET A 217 -2.68 -44.11 -12.78
CA MET A 217 -2.21 -45.31 -12.08
C MET A 217 -3.16 -46.51 -12.23
N GLY A 218 -4.33 -46.35 -12.85
CA GLY A 218 -5.33 -47.40 -13.04
C GLY A 218 -6.00 -47.86 -11.74
N ARG A 219 -6.02 -47.03 -10.68
CA ARG A 219 -6.64 -47.37 -9.39
C ARG A 219 -8.12 -47.00 -9.32
N ILE A 220 -8.54 -46.00 -10.09
CA ILE A 220 -9.92 -45.54 -10.16
C ILE A 220 -10.36 -45.35 -11.61
N GLY A 221 -11.65 -45.52 -11.87
CA GLY A 221 -12.29 -45.20 -13.14
C GLY A 221 -13.22 -43.99 -13.01
N LEU A 222 -13.46 -43.33 -14.14
CA LEU A 222 -14.44 -42.23 -14.26
C LEU A 222 -15.56 -42.68 -15.19
N ARG A 223 -16.80 -42.38 -14.79
CA ARG A 223 -18.00 -42.61 -15.61
C ARG A 223 -18.79 -41.32 -15.75
N GLU A 224 -19.33 -41.06 -16.94
CA GLU A 224 -20.26 -39.95 -17.15
C GLU A 224 -21.54 -40.17 -16.33
N SER A 225 -21.96 -39.12 -15.61
CA SER A 225 -23.22 -39.10 -14.88
C SER A 225 -24.38 -38.74 -15.81
N GLU A 226 -25.61 -39.11 -15.43
CA GLU A 226 -26.83 -38.67 -16.15
C GLU A 226 -27.05 -37.15 -16.04
N GLU A 227 -26.39 -36.48 -15.08
CA GLU A 227 -26.39 -35.03 -14.94
C GLU A 227 -25.30 -34.37 -15.80
N PHE A 228 -25.70 -33.36 -16.59
CA PHE A 228 -24.83 -32.64 -17.51
C PHE A 228 -23.60 -32.06 -16.80
N ASN A 229 -22.40 -32.26 -17.37
CA ASN A 229 -21.09 -31.85 -16.83
C ASN A 229 -20.69 -32.47 -15.48
N GLN A 230 -21.20 -33.66 -15.14
CA GLN A 230 -20.76 -34.40 -13.95
C GLN A 230 -20.21 -35.78 -14.30
N PHE A 231 -19.28 -36.24 -13.47
CA PHE A 231 -18.72 -37.59 -13.56
C PHE A 231 -18.63 -38.23 -12.17
N GLU A 232 -18.81 -39.55 -12.16
CA GLU A 232 -18.71 -40.40 -10.99
C GLU A 232 -17.35 -41.10 -10.95
N LEU A 233 -16.75 -41.16 -9.76
CA LEU A 233 -15.55 -41.92 -9.47
C LEU A 233 -15.96 -43.30 -8.93
N TYR A 234 -15.29 -44.35 -9.39
CA TYR A 234 -15.42 -45.70 -8.85
C TYR A 234 -14.05 -46.38 -8.71
N GLY A 235 -13.89 -47.23 -7.70
CA GLY A 235 -12.67 -48.01 -7.50
C GLY A 235 -12.55 -49.13 -8.52
N LEU A 236 -11.34 -49.31 -9.07
CA LEU A 236 -11.01 -50.49 -9.88
C LEU A 236 -10.42 -51.53 -8.92
N GLU A 237 -11.24 -52.46 -8.43
CA GLU A 237 -10.71 -53.61 -7.70
C GLU A 237 -9.88 -54.46 -8.67
N ASN A 238 -8.67 -54.83 -8.25
CA ASN A 238 -7.82 -55.82 -8.92
C ASN A 238 -8.50 -57.21 -8.85
N ASN A 239 -9.56 -57.41 -9.63
CA ASN A 239 -10.12 -58.70 -9.94
C ASN A 239 -10.41 -58.73 -11.44
N GLY A 240 -9.67 -59.59 -12.14
CA GLY A 240 -9.76 -59.77 -13.58
C GLY A 240 -11.10 -60.36 -14.02
N GLU A 241 -12.12 -59.53 -14.12
CA GLU A 241 -13.31 -59.84 -14.90
C GLU A 241 -13.50 -58.80 -16.01
N ASN A 242 -13.33 -59.30 -17.23
CA ASN A 242 -13.75 -58.67 -18.47
C ASN A 242 -15.20 -58.17 -18.33
N ILE A 243 -15.39 -56.86 -18.25
CA ILE A 243 -16.68 -56.26 -18.56
C ILE A 243 -16.58 -55.76 -19.99
N GLN A 244 -17.21 -56.55 -20.88
CA GLN A 244 -17.34 -56.29 -22.30
C GLN A 244 -17.87 -54.89 -22.56
N PHE A 245 -17.15 -54.13 -23.39
CA PHE A 245 -17.66 -52.94 -24.04
C PHE A 245 -18.71 -53.36 -25.07
N ASN A 246 -19.95 -52.88 -24.93
CA ASN A 246 -20.88 -52.80 -26.04
C ASN A 246 -21.28 -51.33 -26.21
N ASN A 247 -21.21 -50.93 -27.49
CA ASN A 247 -21.40 -49.60 -28.08
C ASN A 247 -22.53 -48.76 -27.52
#